data_AF-A0A2K2TYP2-F1
#
_entry.id   AF-A0A2K2TYP2-F1
#
_cell.length_a   1.000
_cell.length_b   1.000
_cell.length_c   1.000
_cell.angle_alpha   90.00
_cell.angle_beta   90.00
_cell.angle_gamma   90.00
#
_symmetry.space_group_name_H-M   'P 1'
#
loop_
_entity.id
_entity.type
_entity.pdbx_description
1 polymer ?
#
loop_
_entity_poly.entity_id
_entity_poly.type
_entity_poly.pdbx_seq_one_letter_code
_entity_poly.pdbx_strand_id
1 'polypeptide(L)'
;MKKRVLHMAIVLSAGLLLAGCGSGGKKADEDYKKIVDDFAAVTLVQDQDNGDYAKALESVGIYLKDSTPENLKEAQTVVRETIEKMEEVSGSGPAYEMEPGFSELLSKYGFDPEEYQINADMRKGYLAGYIDSLGYLEYYLQNEGEGSVTRNSLEFTYQYDMEEQEDMKGFYYCGINYWFAEWGEEETAYVKQQVLDKMESFTVKDPVWENSRDAVERKLTVYLDNIEKHMDKWLDFIGENQKDLYEMEKQQRKKVAE
;
A
#
# COMPACT_ATOMS: atom_id res chain seq x y z
N MET A 1 -18.83 -6.36 -15.02
CA MET A 1 -18.17 -5.93 -13.77
C MET A 1 -17.07 -4.88 -14.01
N LYS A 2 -17.29 -3.88 -14.88
CA LYS A 2 -16.36 -2.76 -15.13
C LYS A 2 -16.35 -1.69 -14.01
N LYS A 3 -16.85 -2.02 -12.81
CA LYS A 3 -17.13 -1.09 -11.71
C LYS A 3 -16.24 -1.27 -10.48
N ARG A 4 -15.29 -2.21 -10.50
CA ARG A 4 -14.30 -2.38 -9.43
C ARG A 4 -12.94 -1.72 -9.73
N VAL A 5 -12.80 -1.10 -10.91
CA VAL A 5 -11.62 -0.32 -11.35
C VAL A 5 -11.69 1.13 -10.82
N LEU A 6 -12.25 1.33 -9.63
CA LEU A 6 -12.50 2.67 -9.09
C LEU A 6 -12.38 2.70 -7.56
N HIS A 7 -11.27 2.18 -7.01
CA HIS A 7 -10.90 2.47 -5.61
C HIS A 7 -9.39 2.72 -5.39
N MET A 8 -8.55 2.67 -6.44
CA MET A 8 -7.26 3.37 -6.46
C MET A 8 -7.36 4.49 -7.50
N ALA A 9 -8.12 5.54 -7.17
CA ALA A 9 -8.09 6.76 -7.94
C ALA A 9 -6.79 7.50 -7.58
N ILE A 10 -5.67 7.10 -8.17
CA ILE A 10 -4.53 8.00 -8.31
C ILE A 10 -4.98 9.04 -9.33
N VAL A 11 -5.52 10.16 -8.84
CA VAL A 11 -5.76 11.34 -9.66
C VAL A 11 -4.40 11.98 -9.90
N LEU A 12 -3.65 11.47 -10.88
CA LEU A 12 -2.52 12.19 -11.48
C LEU A 12 -3.10 13.35 -12.29
N SER A 13 -3.38 14.45 -11.59
CA SER A 13 -3.69 15.73 -12.22
C SER A 13 -2.39 16.27 -12.81
N ALA A 14 -2.23 16.19 -14.13
CA ALA A 14 -1.18 16.90 -14.84
C ALA A 14 -1.43 18.42 -14.77
N GLY A 15 -1.07 19.02 -13.63
CA GLY A 15 -1.06 20.47 -13.42
C GLY A 15 0.21 21.07 -14.02
N LEU A 16 0.12 21.51 -15.28
CA LEU A 16 1.12 22.40 -15.89
C LEU A 16 1.14 23.74 -15.12
N LEU A 17 2.02 23.87 -14.12
CA LEU A 17 2.32 25.15 -13.49
C LEU A 17 3.69 25.66 -13.96
N LEU A 18 3.62 26.81 -14.64
CA LEU A 18 4.76 27.58 -15.11
C LEU A 18 5.66 27.98 -13.94
N ALA A 19 6.96 27.71 -14.11
CA ALA A 19 8.04 28.06 -13.21
C ALA A 19 7.97 29.53 -12.76
N GLY A 20 7.79 29.72 -11.45
CA GLY A 20 8.04 30.99 -10.77
C GLY A 20 9.42 30.95 -10.10
N CYS A 21 10.46 31.37 -10.83
CA CYS A 21 11.76 31.69 -10.24
C CYS A 21 11.59 32.87 -9.27
N GLY A 22 11.60 32.60 -7.96
CA GLY A 22 11.56 33.60 -6.90
C GLY A 22 12.89 33.69 -6.16
N SER A 23 13.87 34.39 -6.73
CA SER A 23 15.09 34.80 -6.02
C SER A 23 14.78 35.88 -4.97
N GLY A 24 15.14 35.68 -3.70
CA GLY A 24 15.13 36.77 -2.72
C GLY A 24 15.45 36.32 -1.30
N GLY A 25 16.68 36.56 -0.85
CA GLY A 25 17.13 36.29 0.52
C GLY A 25 16.18 36.87 1.57
N LYS A 26 15.60 35.98 2.38
CA LYS A 26 14.92 36.24 3.64
C LYS A 26 15.38 35.16 4.61
N LYS A 27 15.45 35.49 5.90
CA LYS A 27 15.65 34.57 7.03
C LYS A 27 14.92 33.25 6.70
N ALA A 28 15.63 32.12 6.72
CA ALA A 28 15.10 30.82 6.28
C ALA A 28 13.69 30.64 6.85
N ASP A 29 12.71 30.63 5.95
CA ASP A 29 11.32 30.54 6.31
C ASP A 29 11.08 29.09 6.74
N GLU A 30 11.13 28.83 8.05
CA GLU A 30 10.96 27.48 8.62
C GLU A 30 9.53 26.93 8.45
N ASP A 31 8.64 27.65 7.75
CA ASP A 31 7.31 27.18 7.41
C ASP A 31 7.32 25.82 6.67
N TYR A 32 8.39 25.49 5.92
CA TYR A 32 8.52 24.16 5.29
C TYR A 32 8.49 23.03 6.32
N LYS A 33 8.98 23.27 7.55
CA LYS A 33 8.99 22.25 8.61
C LYS A 33 7.58 21.84 9.00
N LYS A 34 6.62 22.78 9.02
CA LYS A 34 5.21 22.46 9.29
C LYS A 34 4.63 21.53 8.24
N ILE A 35 4.96 21.74 6.96
CA ILE A 35 4.53 20.86 5.87
C ILE A 35 5.11 19.46 6.07
N VAL A 36 6.41 19.37 6.36
CA VAL A 36 7.08 18.08 6.57
C VAL A 36 6.56 17.36 7.81
N ASP A 37 6.34 18.08 8.92
CA ASP A 37 5.88 17.50 10.18
C ASP A 37 4.44 16.96 10.04
N ASP A 38 3.55 17.70 9.35
CA ASP A 38 2.19 17.23 9.05
C ASP A 38 2.22 16.03 8.09
N PHE A 39 3.03 16.10 7.03
CA PHE A 39 3.19 14.99 6.09
C PHE A 39 3.74 13.73 6.79
N ALA A 40 4.68 13.90 7.73
CA ALA A 40 5.21 12.82 8.55
C ALA A 40 4.13 12.22 9.45
N ALA A 41 3.29 13.05 10.09
CA ALA A 41 2.20 12.59 10.94
C ALA A 41 1.20 11.71 10.17
N VAL A 42 0.91 12.04 8.91
CA VAL A 42 0.07 11.24 8.02
C VAL A 42 0.80 9.97 7.57
N THR A 43 2.00 10.12 7.04
CA THR A 43 2.74 9.04 6.35
C THR A 43 3.21 7.95 7.31
N LEU A 44 3.72 8.31 8.49
CA LEU A 44 4.23 7.33 9.46
C LEU A 44 3.13 6.44 10.04
N VAL A 45 1.90 6.96 10.09
CA VAL A 45 0.75 6.14 10.50
C VAL A 45 0.38 5.14 9.40
N GLN A 46 0.43 5.55 8.13
CA GLN A 46 0.24 4.62 6.99
C GLN A 46 1.35 3.57 6.92
N ASP A 47 2.60 3.95 7.22
CA ASP A 47 3.75 3.05 7.32
C ASP A 47 3.56 2.01 8.43
N GLN A 48 3.06 2.44 9.59
CA GLN A 48 2.73 1.53 10.70
C GLN A 48 1.65 0.52 10.31
N ASP A 49 0.58 0.96 9.64
CA ASP A 49 -0.47 0.07 9.15
C ASP A 49 0.11 -0.99 8.17
N ASN A 50 1.01 -0.57 7.26
CA ASN A 50 1.71 -1.50 6.37
C ASN A 50 2.64 -2.47 7.14
N GLY A 51 3.29 -2.00 8.20
CA GLY A 51 4.14 -2.84 9.04
C GLY A 51 3.35 -3.92 9.80
N ASP A 52 2.14 -3.60 10.25
CA ASP A 52 1.25 -4.59 10.86
C ASP A 52 0.76 -5.63 9.84
N TYR A 53 0.42 -5.18 8.62
CA TYR A 53 0.13 -6.09 7.51
C TYR A 53 1.33 -7.01 7.18
N ALA A 54 2.55 -6.47 7.10
CA ALA A 54 3.76 -7.24 6.84
C ALA A 54 4.00 -8.35 7.89
N LYS A 55 3.77 -8.05 9.17
CA LYS A 55 3.90 -9.04 10.27
C LYS A 55 2.86 -10.15 10.16
N ALA A 56 1.64 -9.82 9.76
CA ALA A 56 0.62 -10.83 9.49
C ALA A 56 1.07 -11.76 8.34
N LEU A 57 1.56 -11.22 7.22
CA LEU A 57 2.14 -12.02 6.14
C LEU A 57 3.32 -12.89 6.60
N GLU A 58 4.22 -12.35 7.43
CA GLU A 58 5.34 -13.12 8.00
C GLU A 58 4.86 -14.35 8.77
N SER A 59 3.80 -14.20 9.59
CA SER A 59 3.21 -15.32 10.35
C SER A 59 2.68 -16.43 9.42
N VAL A 60 2.04 -16.06 8.31
CA VAL A 60 1.58 -17.01 7.28
C VAL A 60 2.77 -17.70 6.62
N GLY A 61 3.81 -16.95 6.26
CA GLY A 61 5.03 -17.48 5.66
C GLY A 61 5.75 -18.49 6.55
N ILE A 62 5.79 -18.24 7.87
CA ILE A 62 6.34 -19.19 8.86
C ILE A 62 5.56 -20.50 8.83
N TYR A 63 4.22 -20.44 8.85
CA TYR A 63 3.38 -21.63 8.76
C TYR A 63 3.54 -22.39 7.43
N LEU A 64 3.62 -21.67 6.30
CA LEU A 64 3.82 -22.28 4.99
C LEU A 64 5.16 -23.01 4.89
N LYS A 65 6.20 -22.46 5.54
CA LYS A 65 7.53 -23.08 5.61
C LYS A 65 7.60 -24.26 6.57
N ASP A 66 6.87 -24.20 7.68
CA ASP A 66 6.82 -25.23 8.71
C ASP A 66 5.39 -25.44 9.23
N SER A 67 4.68 -26.39 8.62
CA SER A 67 3.22 -26.57 8.79
C SER A 67 2.84 -27.35 10.05
N THR A 68 3.37 -26.93 11.19
CA THR A 68 2.99 -27.45 12.50
C THR A 68 1.62 -26.90 12.93
N PRO A 69 0.85 -27.64 13.76
CA PRO A 69 -0.39 -27.14 14.35
C PRO A 69 -0.21 -25.84 15.14
N GLU A 70 0.95 -25.67 15.80
CA GLU A 70 1.30 -24.47 16.55
C GLU A 70 1.45 -23.26 15.62
N ASN A 71 2.22 -23.39 14.53
CA ASN A 71 2.41 -22.30 13.56
C ASN A 71 1.10 -21.97 12.82
N LEU A 72 0.25 -22.96 12.54
CA LEU A 72 -1.08 -22.72 11.95
C LEU A 72 -1.93 -21.85 12.88
N LYS A 73 -2.00 -22.21 14.16
CA LYS A 73 -2.78 -21.48 15.15
C LYS A 73 -2.25 -20.05 15.35
N GLU A 74 -0.94 -19.89 15.34
CA GLU A 74 -0.30 -18.57 15.42
C GLU A 74 -0.69 -17.71 14.20
N ALA A 75 -0.51 -18.21 12.98
CA ALA A 75 -0.88 -17.50 11.76
C ALA A 75 -2.37 -17.12 11.75
N GLN A 76 -3.26 -18.05 12.11
CA GLN A 76 -4.70 -17.79 12.24
C GLN A 76 -5.00 -16.67 13.26
N THR A 77 -4.27 -16.65 14.37
CA THR A 77 -4.48 -15.66 15.44
C THR A 77 -3.98 -14.28 15.03
N VAL A 78 -2.73 -14.20 14.55
CA VAL A 78 -2.12 -12.94 14.12
C VAL A 78 -2.90 -12.31 12.96
N VAL A 79 -3.28 -13.09 11.95
CA VAL A 79 -4.08 -12.59 10.82
C VAL A 79 -5.40 -12.02 11.30
N ARG A 80 -6.18 -12.78 12.10
CA ARG A 80 -7.47 -12.31 12.62
C ARG A 80 -7.34 -11.05 13.47
N GLU A 81 -6.42 -11.03 14.43
CA GLU A 81 -6.20 -9.87 15.31
C GLU A 81 -5.76 -8.63 14.52
N THR A 82 -4.99 -8.82 13.45
CA THR A 82 -4.57 -7.73 12.57
C THR A 82 -5.75 -7.17 11.77
N ILE A 83 -6.62 -8.04 11.24
CA ILE A 83 -7.87 -7.62 10.58
C ILE A 83 -8.74 -6.81 11.55
N GLU A 84 -9.01 -7.34 12.74
CA GLU A 84 -9.85 -6.68 13.75
C GLU A 84 -9.30 -5.29 14.11
N LYS A 85 -7.98 -5.17 14.29
CA LYS A 85 -7.32 -3.89 14.55
C LYS A 85 -7.50 -2.91 13.37
N MET A 86 -7.28 -3.36 12.14
CA MET A 86 -7.40 -2.51 10.95
C MET A 86 -8.86 -2.07 10.71
N GLU A 87 -9.83 -2.93 10.97
CA GLU A 87 -11.26 -2.61 10.91
C GLU A 87 -11.65 -1.56 11.94
N GLU A 88 -11.18 -1.69 13.18
CA GLU A 88 -11.38 -0.69 14.24
C GLU A 88 -10.85 0.68 13.80
N VAL A 89 -9.62 0.73 13.29
CA VAL A 89 -8.98 1.96 12.82
C VAL A 89 -9.75 2.57 11.64
N SER A 90 -10.15 1.75 10.66
CA SER A 90 -10.89 2.21 9.47
C SER A 90 -12.30 2.73 9.80
N GLY A 91 -12.94 2.18 10.83
CA GLY A 91 -14.27 2.54 11.29
C GLY A 91 -14.35 3.70 12.28
N SER A 92 -13.28 3.98 13.04
CA SER A 92 -13.32 4.90 14.18
C SER A 92 -12.38 6.11 14.11
N GLY A 93 -11.40 6.13 13.18
CA GLY A 93 -10.47 7.26 13.05
C GLY A 93 -11.14 8.50 12.44
N PRO A 94 -10.87 9.73 12.95
CA PRO A 94 -11.24 10.94 12.23
C PRO A 94 -10.54 10.96 10.87
N ALA A 95 -11.25 11.43 9.84
CA ALA A 95 -10.61 11.74 8.57
C ALA A 95 -9.51 12.78 8.79
N TYR A 96 -8.53 12.86 7.88
CA TYR A 96 -7.54 13.92 7.98
C TYR A 96 -8.25 15.27 7.86
N GLU A 97 -8.04 16.14 8.86
CA GLU A 97 -8.58 17.50 8.86
C GLU A 97 -7.42 18.48 8.73
N MET A 98 -7.34 19.12 7.57
CA MET A 98 -6.35 20.15 7.30
C MET A 98 -6.53 21.36 8.23
N GLU A 99 -5.45 21.78 8.89
CA GLU A 99 -5.50 22.94 9.80
C GLU A 99 -5.85 24.25 9.04
N PRO A 100 -6.58 25.19 9.68
CA PRO A 100 -6.87 26.48 9.08
C PRO A 100 -5.61 27.23 8.65
N GLY A 101 -5.55 27.67 7.39
CA GLY A 101 -4.39 28.37 6.84
C GLY A 101 -3.31 27.46 6.22
N PHE A 102 -3.44 26.14 6.36
CA PHE A 102 -2.45 25.19 5.85
C PHE A 102 -2.53 25.02 4.32
N SER A 103 -3.71 25.17 3.71
CA SER A 103 -3.86 25.10 2.25
C SER A 103 -3.11 26.23 1.53
N GLU A 104 -3.13 27.46 2.08
CA GLU A 104 -2.33 28.57 1.56
C GLU A 104 -0.84 28.32 1.73
N LEU A 105 -0.45 27.69 2.85
CA LEU A 105 0.93 27.29 3.10
C LEU A 105 1.40 26.23 2.09
N LEU A 106 0.63 25.17 1.87
CA LEU A 106 0.89 24.15 0.84
C LEU A 106 1.07 24.78 -0.54
N SER A 107 0.14 25.65 -0.94
CA SER A 107 0.17 26.35 -2.23
C SER A 107 1.42 27.21 -2.40
N LYS A 108 1.86 27.89 -1.33
CA LYS A 108 3.10 28.70 -1.32
C LYS A 108 4.36 27.85 -1.60
N TYR A 109 4.34 26.57 -1.23
CA TYR A 109 5.44 25.63 -1.45
C TYR A 109 5.24 24.75 -2.70
N GLY A 110 4.24 25.05 -3.53
CA GLY A 110 4.01 24.34 -4.80
C GLY A 110 3.30 23.00 -4.65
N PHE A 111 2.56 22.80 -3.54
CA PHE A 111 1.70 21.64 -3.32
C PHE A 111 0.27 22.01 -3.71
N ASP A 112 -0.42 21.09 -4.38
CA ASP A 112 -1.87 21.18 -4.56
C ASP A 112 -2.57 20.71 -3.26
N PRO A 113 -3.35 21.58 -2.58
CA PRO A 113 -4.00 21.19 -1.33
C PRO A 113 -5.05 20.08 -1.49
N GLU A 114 -5.70 19.97 -2.64
CA GLU A 114 -6.67 18.91 -2.91
C GLU A 114 -5.96 17.56 -3.10
N GLU A 115 -4.86 17.54 -3.85
CA GLU A 115 -4.02 16.35 -4.00
C GLU A 115 -3.45 15.89 -2.65
N TYR A 116 -3.03 16.84 -1.81
CA TYR A 116 -2.52 16.53 -0.46
C TYR A 116 -3.61 15.91 0.43
N GLN A 117 -4.81 16.50 0.44
CA GLN A 117 -5.96 15.96 1.18
C GLN A 117 -6.31 14.54 0.70
N ILE A 118 -6.35 14.32 -0.62
CA ILE A 118 -6.59 12.99 -1.20
C ILE A 118 -5.56 12.00 -0.68
N ASN A 119 -4.26 12.34 -0.74
CA ASN A 119 -3.19 11.47 -0.25
C ASN A 119 -3.34 11.13 1.25
N ALA A 120 -3.74 12.11 2.07
CA ALA A 120 -3.99 11.85 3.48
C ALA A 120 -5.20 10.93 3.71
N ASP A 121 -6.27 11.13 2.96
CA ASP A 121 -7.49 10.31 3.04
C ASP A 121 -7.34 8.90 2.46
N MET A 122 -6.32 8.67 1.61
CA MET A 122 -6.05 7.36 1.00
C MET A 122 -5.77 6.25 2.02
N ARG A 123 -5.36 6.59 3.26
CA ARG A 123 -5.18 5.62 4.35
C ARG A 123 -6.35 4.65 4.46
N LYS A 124 -7.58 5.15 4.35
CA LYS A 124 -8.78 4.31 4.46
C LYS A 124 -8.90 3.29 3.33
N GLY A 125 -8.52 3.69 2.11
CA GLY A 125 -8.44 2.79 0.96
C GLY A 125 -7.36 1.73 1.15
N TYR A 126 -6.19 2.11 1.69
CA TYR A 126 -5.11 1.17 1.96
C TYR A 126 -5.49 0.14 3.02
N LEU A 127 -6.10 0.56 4.13
CA LEU A 127 -6.61 -0.34 5.16
C LEU A 127 -7.63 -1.34 4.59
N ALA A 128 -8.55 -0.88 3.75
CA ALA A 128 -9.52 -1.77 3.10
C ALA A 128 -8.82 -2.82 2.21
N GLY A 129 -7.80 -2.43 1.46
CA GLY A 129 -6.99 -3.36 0.67
C GLY A 129 -6.29 -4.42 1.52
N TYR A 130 -5.67 -4.02 2.63
CA TYR A 130 -5.03 -4.95 3.56
C TYR A 130 -6.04 -5.92 4.20
N ILE A 131 -7.20 -5.41 4.63
CA ILE A 131 -8.27 -6.23 5.19
C ILE A 131 -8.77 -7.27 4.18
N ASP A 132 -9.01 -6.86 2.93
CA ASP A 132 -9.46 -7.78 1.87
C ASP A 132 -8.42 -8.89 1.62
N SER A 133 -7.14 -8.52 1.48
CA SER A 133 -6.03 -9.47 1.29
C SER A 133 -5.90 -10.45 2.47
N LEU A 134 -5.83 -9.93 3.70
CA LEU A 134 -5.77 -10.76 4.90
C LEU A 134 -7.01 -11.63 5.08
N GLY A 135 -8.20 -11.16 4.68
CA GLY A 135 -9.43 -11.94 4.72
C GLY A 135 -9.40 -13.17 3.81
N TYR A 136 -8.76 -13.08 2.64
CA TYR A 136 -8.52 -14.26 1.80
C TYR A 136 -7.58 -15.26 2.47
N LEU A 137 -6.48 -14.77 3.06
CA LEU A 137 -5.54 -15.61 3.80
C LEU A 137 -6.21 -16.27 5.02
N GLU A 138 -7.00 -15.51 5.78
CA GLU A 138 -7.75 -16.01 6.93
C GLU A 138 -8.67 -17.15 6.51
N TYR A 139 -9.45 -16.96 5.43
CA TYR A 139 -10.32 -17.99 4.90
C TYR A 139 -9.55 -19.28 4.61
N TYR A 140 -8.43 -19.21 3.89
CA TYR A 140 -7.67 -20.42 3.56
C TYR A 140 -7.02 -21.05 4.79
N LEU A 141 -6.48 -20.26 5.72
CA LEU A 141 -5.91 -20.75 6.99
C LEU A 141 -6.95 -21.46 7.86
N GLN A 142 -8.19 -20.97 7.92
CA GLN A 142 -9.26 -21.59 8.69
C GLN A 142 -9.72 -22.93 8.11
N ASN A 143 -9.53 -23.12 6.80
CA ASN A 143 -9.95 -24.31 6.06
C ASN A 143 -8.76 -25.23 5.68
N GLU A 144 -7.59 -25.02 6.28
CA GLU A 144 -6.44 -25.92 6.12
C GLU A 144 -6.84 -27.35 6.50
N GLY A 145 -6.69 -28.28 5.55
CA GLY A 145 -7.12 -29.68 5.68
C GLY A 145 -8.32 -30.08 4.83
N GLU A 146 -9.01 -29.13 4.17
CA GLU A 146 -10.11 -29.44 3.24
C GLU A 146 -9.64 -30.02 1.88
N GLY A 147 -8.34 -29.92 1.59
CA GLY A 147 -7.72 -30.54 0.42
C GLY A 147 -6.61 -29.68 -0.21
N SER A 148 -6.05 -30.18 -1.30
CA SER A 148 -4.95 -29.53 -2.01
C SER A 148 -5.33 -28.19 -2.64
N VAL A 149 -6.60 -27.98 -3.00
CA VAL A 149 -7.07 -26.70 -3.59
C VAL A 149 -6.95 -25.55 -2.59
N THR A 150 -7.37 -25.78 -1.33
CA THR A 150 -7.25 -24.79 -0.25
C THR A 150 -5.79 -24.44 0.00
N ARG A 151 -4.93 -25.47 0.12
CA ARG A 151 -3.50 -25.26 0.36
C ARG A 151 -2.81 -24.52 -0.79
N ASN A 152 -3.08 -24.91 -2.02
CA ASN A 152 -2.51 -24.24 -3.20
C ASN A 152 -2.96 -22.79 -3.30
N SER A 153 -4.20 -22.50 -2.88
CA SER A 153 -4.73 -21.13 -2.86
C SER A 153 -4.11 -20.29 -1.76
N LEU A 154 -3.89 -20.86 -0.57
CA LEU A 154 -3.13 -20.19 0.49
C LEU A 154 -1.72 -19.82 0.03
N GLU A 155 -1.01 -20.77 -0.58
CA GLU A 155 0.35 -20.55 -1.09
C GLU A 155 0.38 -19.50 -2.20
N PHE A 156 -0.57 -19.56 -3.14
CA PHE A 156 -0.67 -18.56 -4.20
C PHE A 156 -0.95 -17.17 -3.64
N THR A 157 -1.98 -17.02 -2.81
CA THR A 157 -2.36 -15.72 -2.24
C THR A 157 -1.22 -15.12 -1.43
N TYR A 158 -0.57 -15.92 -0.58
CA TYR A 158 0.59 -15.45 0.18
C TYR A 158 1.74 -14.96 -0.73
N GLN A 159 2.08 -15.71 -1.79
CA GLN A 159 3.13 -15.30 -2.70
C GLN A 159 2.75 -14.03 -3.48
N TYR A 160 1.49 -13.95 -3.94
CA TYR A 160 0.96 -12.75 -4.58
C TYR A 160 1.11 -11.51 -3.69
N ASP A 161 0.63 -11.61 -2.44
CA ASP A 161 0.64 -10.51 -1.48
C ASP A 161 2.07 -10.05 -1.16
N MET A 162 3.01 -11.00 -0.99
CA MET A 162 4.43 -10.69 -0.76
C MET A 162 5.08 -9.98 -1.95
N GLU A 163 4.80 -10.42 -3.18
CA GLU A 163 5.32 -9.80 -4.40
C GLU A 163 4.74 -8.38 -4.61
N GLU A 164 3.42 -8.23 -4.44
CA GLU A 164 2.75 -6.94 -4.55
C GLU A 164 3.26 -5.96 -3.48
N GLN A 165 3.45 -6.43 -2.24
CA GLN A 165 3.93 -5.58 -1.14
C GLN A 165 5.32 -4.99 -1.43
N GLU A 166 6.22 -5.73 -2.06
CA GLU A 166 7.55 -5.21 -2.42
C GLU A 166 7.46 -4.06 -3.43
N ASP A 167 6.65 -4.21 -4.47
CA ASP A 167 6.42 -3.13 -5.44
C ASP A 167 5.67 -1.94 -4.81
N MET A 168 4.73 -2.20 -3.90
CA MET A 168 4.03 -1.15 -3.16
C MET A 168 4.98 -0.33 -2.28
N LYS A 169 5.91 -0.96 -1.54
CA LYS A 169 6.93 -0.25 -0.75
C LYS A 169 7.76 0.70 -1.62
N GLY A 170 8.15 0.23 -2.80
CA GLY A 170 8.82 1.05 -3.81
C GLY A 170 7.99 2.23 -4.30
N PHE A 171 6.72 1.97 -4.62
CA PHE A 171 5.76 2.98 -5.01
C PHE A 171 5.63 4.08 -3.95
N TYR A 172 5.46 3.73 -2.67
CA TYR A 172 5.35 4.70 -1.57
C TYR A 172 6.61 5.53 -1.37
N TYR A 173 7.79 4.90 -1.36
CA TYR A 173 9.05 5.63 -1.28
C TYR A 173 9.15 6.68 -2.39
N CYS A 174 8.81 6.30 -3.63
CA CYS A 174 8.78 7.23 -4.75
C CYS A 174 7.69 8.29 -4.61
N GLY A 175 6.52 7.97 -4.04
CA GLY A 175 5.47 8.95 -3.73
C GLY A 175 5.96 10.03 -2.77
N ILE A 176 6.67 9.66 -1.70
CA ILE A 176 7.30 10.61 -0.79
C ILE A 176 8.34 11.45 -1.54
N ASN A 177 9.16 10.82 -2.38
CA ASN A 177 10.12 11.56 -3.20
C ASN A 177 9.42 12.56 -4.13
N TYR A 178 8.29 12.21 -4.74
CA TYR A 178 7.56 13.07 -5.68
C TYR A 178 7.13 14.39 -5.04
N TRP A 179 6.59 14.33 -3.83
CA TRP A 179 6.14 15.50 -3.08
C TRP A 179 7.27 16.52 -2.82
N PHE A 180 8.49 16.05 -2.60
CA PHE A 180 9.61 16.88 -2.19
C PHE A 180 10.77 16.92 -3.20
N ALA A 181 10.58 16.41 -4.42
CA ALA A 181 11.66 16.21 -5.40
C ALA A 181 12.37 17.52 -5.77
N GLU A 182 11.64 18.64 -5.82
CA GLU A 182 12.17 19.93 -6.29
C GLU A 182 12.66 20.83 -5.13
N TRP A 183 12.67 20.32 -3.90
CA TRP A 183 13.13 21.07 -2.74
C TRP A 183 14.65 21.14 -2.65
N GLY A 184 15.15 22.16 -1.94
CA GLY A 184 16.58 22.37 -1.70
C GLY A 184 17.19 21.30 -0.78
N GLU A 185 18.52 21.33 -0.65
CA GLU A 185 19.27 20.35 0.16
C GLU A 185 18.87 20.40 1.65
N GLU A 186 18.65 21.61 2.21
CA GLU A 186 18.30 21.78 3.62
C GLU A 186 16.90 21.20 3.90
N GLU A 187 15.91 21.57 3.09
CA GLU A 187 14.54 21.13 3.27
C GLU A 187 14.42 19.62 3.01
N THR A 188 15.12 19.10 2.00
CA THR A 188 15.20 17.65 1.71
C THR A 188 15.85 16.89 2.87
N ALA A 189 16.90 17.43 3.49
CA ALA A 189 17.51 16.79 4.65
C ALA A 189 16.53 16.68 5.83
N TYR A 190 15.68 17.69 6.01
CA TYR A 190 14.62 17.66 7.03
C TYR A 190 13.54 16.62 6.71
N VAL A 191 13.12 16.51 5.44
CA VAL A 191 12.19 15.43 4.98
C VAL A 191 12.76 14.06 5.31
N LYS A 192 14.03 13.81 4.98
CA LYS A 192 14.69 12.52 5.26
C LYS A 192 14.70 12.23 6.76
N GLN A 193 15.06 13.21 7.58
CA GLN A 193 15.11 13.07 9.03
C GLN A 193 13.74 12.83 9.68
N GLN A 194 12.69 13.53 9.23
CA GLN A 194 11.38 13.46 9.87
C GLN A 194 10.50 12.33 9.34
N VAL A 195 10.69 11.95 8.08
CA VAL A 195 9.90 10.92 7.40
C VAL A 195 10.74 9.67 7.23
N LEU A 196 11.73 9.68 6.32
CA LEU A 196 12.37 8.45 5.86
C LEU A 196 13.13 7.69 6.97
N ASP A 197 13.87 8.41 7.82
CA ASP A 197 14.65 7.82 8.92
C ASP A 197 13.77 7.20 10.01
N LYS A 198 12.47 7.50 10.01
CA LYS A 198 11.50 6.98 10.98
C LYS A 198 10.56 5.92 10.40
N MET A 199 10.60 5.68 9.09
CA MET A 199 9.80 4.62 8.47
C MET A 199 10.38 3.25 8.83
N GLU A 200 9.51 2.30 9.13
CA GLU A 200 9.87 0.93 9.45
C GLU A 200 9.50 -0.04 8.33
N SER A 201 8.44 0.23 7.56
CA SER A 201 7.88 -0.74 6.60
C SER A 201 8.07 -0.38 5.14
N PHE A 202 7.78 0.85 4.73
CA PHE A 202 7.96 1.39 3.37
C PHE A 202 9.44 1.68 3.05
N THR A 203 10.29 0.71 3.34
CA THR A 203 11.72 0.78 3.07
C THR A 203 12.02 0.11 1.73
N VAL A 204 12.95 0.69 0.99
CA VAL A 204 13.45 0.15 -0.28
C VAL A 204 14.92 -0.19 -0.13
N LYS A 205 15.34 -1.23 -0.85
CA LYS A 205 16.76 -1.56 -0.95
C LYS A 205 17.49 -0.52 -1.79
N ASP A 206 18.58 0.03 -1.25
CA ASP A 206 19.45 1.02 -1.91
C ASP A 206 18.67 2.26 -2.43
N PRO A 207 18.02 3.04 -1.54
CA PRO A 207 17.16 4.16 -1.92
C PRO A 207 17.92 5.24 -2.70
N VAL A 208 17.38 5.64 -3.86
CA VAL A 208 17.90 6.75 -4.66
C VAL A 208 16.87 7.88 -4.69
N TRP A 209 17.21 8.98 -4.02
CA TRP A 209 16.42 10.21 -4.03
C TRP A 209 16.66 11.02 -5.31
N GLU A 210 15.60 11.26 -6.06
CA GLU A 210 15.63 12.08 -7.27
C GLU A 210 15.28 13.54 -6.95
N ASN A 211 15.96 14.47 -7.62
CA ASN A 211 15.75 15.91 -7.44
C ASN A 211 14.87 16.52 -8.56
N SER A 212 14.01 15.71 -9.19
CA SER A 212 13.14 16.11 -10.30
C SER A 212 11.89 15.24 -10.31
N ARG A 213 10.70 15.86 -10.39
CA ARG A 213 9.43 15.13 -10.47
C ARG A 213 9.38 14.18 -11.67
N ASP A 214 9.81 14.62 -12.85
CA ASP A 214 9.90 13.75 -14.05
C ASP A 214 10.72 12.47 -13.83
N ALA A 215 11.80 12.56 -13.05
CA ALA A 215 12.63 11.39 -12.74
C ALA A 215 11.94 10.44 -11.75
N VAL A 216 11.23 10.99 -10.77
CA VAL A 216 10.40 10.22 -9.85
C VAL A 216 9.23 9.55 -10.57
N GLU A 217 8.51 10.28 -11.44
CA GLU A 217 7.39 9.77 -12.22
C GLU A 217 7.79 8.56 -13.07
N ARG A 218 8.96 8.60 -13.70
CA ARG A 218 9.50 7.44 -14.43
C ARG A 218 9.68 6.21 -13.54
N LYS A 219 10.10 6.38 -12.28
CA LYS A 219 10.21 5.27 -11.32
C LYS A 219 8.82 4.79 -10.87
N LEU A 220 7.90 5.72 -10.60
CA LEU A 220 6.52 5.39 -10.25
C LEU A 220 5.85 4.56 -11.34
N THR A 221 6.04 4.90 -12.62
CA THR A 221 5.51 4.11 -13.74
C THR A 221 5.99 2.66 -13.70
N VAL A 222 7.25 2.40 -13.35
CA VAL A 222 7.77 1.03 -13.26
C VAL A 222 7.05 0.23 -12.18
N TYR A 223 6.81 0.82 -11.01
CA TYR A 223 6.07 0.15 -9.94
C TYR A 223 4.60 -0.05 -10.31
N LEU A 224 3.95 0.95 -10.94
CA LEU A 224 2.57 0.81 -11.43
C LEU A 224 2.44 -0.32 -12.46
N ASP A 225 3.36 -0.39 -13.43
CA ASP A 225 3.39 -1.47 -14.42
C ASP A 225 3.57 -2.85 -13.77
N ASN A 226 4.29 -2.95 -12.65
CA ASN A 226 4.44 -4.20 -11.92
C ASN A 226 3.18 -4.57 -11.11
N ILE A 227 2.58 -3.59 -10.44
CA ILE A 227 1.31 -3.77 -9.73
C ILE A 227 0.20 -4.23 -10.70
N GLU A 228 0.13 -3.65 -11.90
CA GLU A 228 -0.79 -4.10 -12.95
C GLU A 228 -0.54 -5.55 -13.37
N LYS A 229 0.73 -5.97 -13.54
CA LYS A 229 1.07 -7.37 -13.85
C LYS A 229 0.68 -8.31 -12.73
N HIS A 230 0.80 -7.90 -11.47
CA HIS A 230 0.32 -8.70 -10.36
C HIS A 230 -1.18 -8.93 -10.49
N MET A 231 -1.96 -7.86 -10.70
CA MET A 231 -3.41 -7.98 -10.89
C MET A 231 -3.77 -8.96 -12.03
N ASP A 232 -3.03 -8.95 -13.14
CA ASP A 232 -3.22 -9.92 -14.22
C ASP A 232 -2.97 -11.37 -13.75
N LYS A 233 -1.89 -11.63 -12.98
CA LYS A 233 -1.63 -12.95 -12.38
C LYS A 233 -2.78 -13.40 -11.47
N TRP A 234 -3.33 -12.49 -10.66
CA TRP A 234 -4.45 -12.80 -9.77
C TRP A 234 -5.71 -13.18 -10.55
N LEU A 235 -6.01 -12.44 -11.63
CA LEU A 235 -7.14 -12.72 -12.51
C LEU A 235 -7.00 -14.07 -13.23
N ASP A 236 -5.79 -14.38 -13.70
CA ASP A 236 -5.50 -15.68 -14.32
C ASP A 236 -5.71 -16.82 -13.31
N PHE A 237 -5.20 -16.69 -12.08
CA PHE A 237 -5.39 -17.67 -11.02
C PHE A 237 -6.87 -17.90 -10.68
N ILE A 238 -7.67 -16.83 -10.53
CA ILE A 238 -9.12 -16.95 -10.34
C ILE A 238 -9.76 -17.69 -11.52
N GLY A 239 -9.36 -17.33 -12.75
CA GLY A 239 -9.89 -17.94 -13.97
C GLY A 239 -9.58 -19.43 -14.08
N GLU A 240 -8.40 -19.86 -13.65
CA GLU A 240 -8.01 -21.28 -13.59
C GLU A 240 -8.78 -22.04 -12.52
N ASN A 241 -8.85 -21.52 -11.30
CA ASN A 241 -9.62 -22.15 -10.21
C ASN A 241 -11.10 -22.32 -10.55
N GLN A 242 -11.72 -21.35 -11.24
CA GLN A 242 -13.10 -21.47 -11.70
C GLN A 242 -13.28 -22.60 -12.72
N LYS A 243 -12.32 -22.79 -13.63
CA LYS A 243 -12.36 -23.90 -14.61
C LYS A 243 -12.20 -25.25 -13.91
N ASP A 244 -11.29 -25.34 -12.95
CA ASP A 244 -11.04 -26.57 -12.19
C ASP A 244 -12.27 -26.96 -11.36
N LEU A 245 -12.89 -26.02 -10.66
CA LEU A 245 -14.16 -26.22 -9.95
C LEU A 245 -15.26 -26.74 -10.90
N TYR A 246 -15.40 -26.13 -12.08
CA TYR A 246 -16.39 -26.55 -13.06
C TYR A 246 -16.16 -27.98 -13.57
N GLU A 247 -14.91 -28.37 -13.87
CA GLU A 247 -14.60 -29.73 -14.31
C GLU A 247 -14.76 -30.76 -13.19
N MET A 248 -14.44 -30.41 -11.94
CA MET A 248 -14.73 -31.26 -10.77
C MET A 248 -16.23 -31.51 -10.61
N GLU A 249 -17.06 -30.46 -10.66
CA GLU A 249 -18.52 -30.60 -10.59
C GLU A 249 -19.07 -31.52 -11.69
N LYS A 250 -18.58 -31.34 -12.92
CA LYS A 250 -18.98 -32.14 -14.08
C LYS A 250 -18.59 -33.61 -13.92
N GLN A 251 -17.40 -33.90 -13.39
CA GLN A 251 -16.99 -35.27 -13.08
C GLN A 251 -17.84 -35.88 -11.96
N GLN A 252 -18.17 -35.11 -10.93
CA GLN A 252 -19.01 -35.57 -9.82
C GLN A 252 -20.44 -35.86 -10.29
N ARG A 253 -21.03 -35.00 -11.14
CA ARG A 253 -22.35 -35.22 -11.75
C ARG A 253 -22.37 -36.48 -12.63
N LYS A 254 -21.28 -36.79 -13.34
CA LYS A 254 -21.16 -38.03 -14.12
C LYS A 254 -21.13 -39.27 -13.23
N LYS A 255 -20.38 -39.24 -12.12
CA LYS A 255 -20.30 -40.35 -11.16
C LYS A 255 -21.62 -40.64 -10.43
N VAL A 256 -22.49 -39.64 -10.26
CA VAL A 256 -23.82 -39.82 -9.63
C VAL A 256 -24.86 -40.37 -10.62
N ALA A 257 -24.59 -40.27 -11.92
CA ALA A 257 -25.48 -40.75 -12.98
C ALA A 257 -25.19 -42.20 -13.42
N GLU A 258 -24.11 -42.81 -12.92
CA GLU A 258 -23.71 -44.21 -13.11
C GLU A 258 -24.11 -45.07 -11.90
#